data_AF-A0A2G9SDD3-F1
#
_entry.id   AF-A0A2G9SDD3-F1
#
_cell.length_a   1.000
_cell.length_b   1.000
_cell.length_c   1.000
_cell.angle_alpha   90.00
_cell.angle_beta   90.00
_cell.angle_gamma   90.00
#
_symmetry.space_group_name_H-M   'P 1'
#
loop_
_entity.id
_entity.type
_entity.pdbx_description
1 polymer ?
#
loop_
_entity_poly.entity_id
_entity_poly.type
_entity_poly.pdbx_seq_one_letter_code
_entity_poly.pdbx_strand_id
1 'polypeptide(L)'
;MSCVVYDGTPEDSGKMVDEEFCGDIDLIVNGDKNIVLEESCIVPCPGDCYLNDWSEWSLCQLTCVNGQNLGFGGVKVRSKAVIIQELENQHLCPEQMLESKPCHGGCFEVLKPENERICNPPCTQMHSYCTETGSCGCEDGYTEVMSSDGTLDQCTLIPVVIIPTSDDKKGDVKTSRAINPTQPSSSLSGYGGRTWFLQPFGSGR
;
A
#
# COMPACT_ATOMS: atom_id res chain seq x y z
N MET A 1 -38.42 7.88 9.95
CA MET A 1 -38.42 6.43 10.32
C MET A 1 -37.95 6.34 11.77
N SER A 2 -38.38 5.39 12.61
CA SER A 2 -37.94 5.37 14.02
C SER A 2 -36.52 4.80 14.13
N CYS A 3 -35.53 5.62 14.48
CA CYS A 3 -34.15 5.16 14.65
C CYS A 3 -33.87 4.71 16.08
N VAL A 4 -33.23 3.55 16.22
CA VAL A 4 -32.95 2.91 17.51
C VAL A 4 -31.49 2.45 17.53
N VAL A 5 -30.76 2.77 18.60
CA VAL A 5 -29.37 2.33 18.82
C VAL A 5 -29.37 1.20 19.83
N TYR A 6 -28.59 0.15 19.54
CA TYR A 6 -28.37 -0.99 20.41
C TYR A 6 -26.92 -1.01 20.91
N ASP A 7 -26.71 -1.43 22.15
CA ASP A 7 -25.38 -1.57 22.77
C ASP A 7 -24.70 -2.91 22.46
N GLY A 8 -25.41 -3.82 21.78
CA GLY A 8 -24.90 -5.13 21.34
C GLY A 8 -25.07 -6.25 22.37
N THR A 9 -25.74 -6.02 23.49
CA THR A 9 -26.06 -7.06 24.48
C THR A 9 -27.34 -7.81 24.12
N PRO A 10 -27.45 -9.11 24.46
CA PRO A 10 -28.59 -9.94 24.07
C PRO A 10 -29.92 -9.55 24.75
N GLU A 11 -29.88 -8.71 25.77
CA GLU A 11 -31.05 -8.21 26.51
C GLU A 11 -31.41 -6.76 26.16
N ASP A 12 -30.71 -6.14 25.20
CA ASP A 12 -30.95 -4.74 24.87
C ASP A 12 -32.24 -4.57 24.06
N SER A 13 -33.14 -3.75 24.60
CA SER A 13 -34.38 -3.34 23.92
C SER A 13 -34.16 -2.18 22.92
N GLY A 14 -32.95 -1.60 22.93
CA GLY A 14 -32.57 -0.48 22.09
C GLY A 14 -33.14 0.84 22.59
N LYS A 15 -32.44 1.95 22.30
CA LYS A 15 -32.87 3.30 22.66
C LYS A 15 -33.19 4.10 21.41
N MET A 16 -34.39 4.69 21.37
CA MET A 16 -34.72 5.65 20.31
C MET A 16 -33.81 6.85 20.40
N VAL A 17 -33.23 7.24 19.27
CA VAL A 17 -32.37 8.42 19.13
C VAL A 17 -32.98 9.39 18.13
N ASP A 18 -32.58 10.65 18.21
CA ASP A 18 -33.01 11.66 17.26
C ASP A 18 -32.53 11.32 15.84
N GLU A 19 -33.36 11.64 14.85
CA GLU A 19 -33.13 11.31 13.43
C GLU A 19 -31.88 12.03 12.88
N GLU A 20 -31.42 13.12 13.51
CA GLU A 20 -30.16 13.79 13.18
C GLU A 20 -28.91 12.94 13.42
N PHE A 21 -28.96 12.02 14.39
CA PHE A 21 -27.83 11.12 14.71
C PHE A 21 -27.83 9.87 13.83
N CYS A 22 -28.97 9.59 13.18
CA CYS A 22 -29.11 8.54 12.20
C CYS A 22 -28.98 9.14 10.82
N GLY A 23 -27.75 9.60 10.51
CA GLY A 23 -27.42 10.04 9.16
C GLY A 23 -27.75 8.96 8.13
N ASP A 24 -27.77 9.34 6.86
CA ASP A 24 -27.93 8.42 5.73
C ASP A 24 -26.78 7.39 5.73
N ILE A 25 -26.94 6.30 6.47
CA ILE A 25 -26.05 5.15 6.40
C ILE A 25 -26.47 4.42 5.12
N ASP A 26 -25.90 4.88 4.02
CA ASP A 26 -25.74 4.07 2.82
C ASP A 26 -24.90 2.86 3.25
N LEU A 27 -25.57 1.77 3.61
CA LEU A 27 -24.96 0.49 3.94
C LEU A 27 -24.28 -0.03 2.67
N ILE A 28 -23.04 0.43 2.47
CA ILE A 28 -22.19 0.14 1.34
C ILE A 28 -20.96 -0.57 1.88
N VAL A 29 -20.89 -1.88 1.70
CA VAL A 29 -19.66 -2.65 1.87
C VAL A 29 -19.08 -2.86 0.48
N ASN A 30 -17.87 -2.34 0.24
CA ASN A 30 -17.17 -2.43 -1.05
C ASN A 30 -17.93 -1.85 -2.27
N GLY A 31 -18.82 -0.87 -2.09
CA GLY A 31 -19.58 -0.26 -3.20
C GLY A 31 -20.95 -0.89 -3.45
N ASP A 32 -21.29 -1.99 -2.78
CA ASP A 32 -22.57 -2.66 -2.93
C ASP A 32 -23.63 -2.18 -1.92
N LYS A 33 -24.74 -1.66 -2.46
CA LYS A 33 -25.91 -1.18 -1.68
C LYS A 33 -26.87 -2.31 -1.27
N ASN A 34 -26.59 -3.55 -1.68
CA ASN A 34 -27.44 -4.72 -1.42
C ASN A 34 -26.69 -5.67 -0.50
N ILE A 35 -26.64 -5.34 0.79
CA ILE A 35 -25.98 -6.17 1.80
C ILE A 35 -26.96 -7.26 2.25
N VAL A 36 -26.61 -8.52 1.99
CA VAL A 36 -27.32 -9.68 2.51
C VAL A 36 -26.82 -9.93 3.93
N LEU A 37 -27.68 -9.70 4.93
CA LEU A 37 -27.34 -9.83 6.35
C LEU A 37 -27.62 -11.23 6.93
N GLU A 38 -28.27 -12.09 6.16
CA GLU A 38 -28.67 -13.42 6.56
C GLU A 38 -28.43 -14.42 5.40
N GLU A 39 -27.73 -15.50 5.69
CA GLU A 39 -27.53 -16.60 4.75
C GLU A 39 -27.92 -17.93 5.40
N SER A 40 -28.46 -18.85 4.59
CA SER A 40 -28.80 -20.19 5.06
C SER A 40 -27.51 -20.99 5.31
N CYS A 41 -27.30 -21.42 6.56
CA CYS A 41 -26.21 -22.31 6.93
C CYS A 41 -26.71 -23.75 7.07
N ILE A 42 -25.90 -24.72 6.64
CA ILE A 42 -26.16 -26.15 6.81
C ILE A 42 -25.16 -26.69 7.83
N VAL A 43 -25.66 -27.17 8.96
CA VAL A 43 -24.84 -27.86 9.96
C VAL A 43 -24.98 -29.36 9.74
N PRO A 44 -23.91 -30.09 9.38
CA PRO A 44 -23.98 -31.54 9.21
C PRO A 44 -24.22 -32.23 10.55
N CYS A 45 -24.75 -33.46 10.49
CA CYS A 45 -24.98 -34.28 11.67
C CYS A 45 -23.64 -34.75 12.29
N PRO A 46 -23.59 -34.98 13.62
CA PRO A 46 -22.41 -35.54 14.26
C PRO A 46 -22.02 -36.88 13.61
N GLY A 47 -20.78 -37.00 13.15
CA GLY A 47 -20.29 -38.18 12.43
C GLY A 47 -20.13 -38.02 10.92
N ASP A 48 -20.80 -37.02 10.31
CA ASP A 48 -20.72 -36.80 8.86
C ASP A 48 -19.64 -35.77 8.50
N CYS A 49 -18.88 -36.07 7.44
CA CYS A 49 -17.88 -35.17 6.89
C CYS A 49 -18.54 -34.22 5.90
N TYR A 50 -18.40 -32.91 6.11
CA TYR A 50 -18.92 -31.92 5.17
C TYR A 50 -17.82 -31.43 4.23
N LEU A 51 -18.09 -31.49 2.93
CA LEU A 51 -17.20 -30.94 1.91
C LEU A 51 -17.75 -29.57 1.49
N ASN A 52 -16.93 -28.53 1.64
CA ASN A 52 -17.27 -27.21 1.10
C ASN A 52 -17.41 -27.26 -0.42
N ASP A 53 -18.02 -26.24 -1.03
CA ASP A 53 -17.92 -26.09 -2.47
C ASP A 53 -16.47 -25.91 -2.92
N TRP A 54 -16.23 -26.20 -4.21
CA TRP A 54 -14.94 -25.91 -4.81
C TRP A 54 -14.65 -24.42 -4.73
N SER A 55 -13.42 -24.07 -4.37
CA SER A 55 -12.95 -22.70 -4.54
C SER A 55 -13.01 -22.28 -6.00
N GLU A 56 -13.01 -20.97 -6.22
CA GLU A 56 -12.63 -20.42 -7.51
C GLU A 56 -11.24 -20.93 -7.94
N TRP A 57 -11.03 -20.96 -9.25
CA TRP A 57 -9.72 -21.31 -9.78
C TRP A 57 -8.68 -20.26 -9.42
N SER A 58 -7.48 -20.70 -9.04
CA SER A 58 -6.33 -19.81 -8.91
C SER A 58 -6.04 -19.11 -10.23
N LEU A 59 -5.32 -18.00 -10.13
CA LEU A 59 -4.66 -17.42 -11.30
C LEU A 59 -3.76 -18.48 -11.96
N CYS A 60 -3.64 -18.38 -13.29
CA CYS A 60 -2.78 -19.28 -14.05
C CYS A 60 -1.32 -19.04 -13.65
N GLN A 61 -0.71 -20.01 -12.99
CA GLN A 61 0.70 -19.97 -12.63
C GLN A 61 1.52 -20.37 -13.87
N LEU A 62 2.37 -19.46 -14.34
CA LEU A 62 3.17 -19.66 -15.53
C LEU A 62 4.62 -19.25 -15.27
N THR A 63 5.57 -20.05 -15.74
CA THR A 63 6.99 -19.70 -15.71
C THR A 63 7.33 -18.89 -16.96
N CYS A 64 7.48 -17.57 -16.81
CA CYS A 64 7.90 -16.66 -17.87
C CYS A 64 9.39 -16.32 -17.72
N VAL A 65 10.12 -16.25 -18.83
CA VAL A 65 11.48 -15.70 -18.89
C VAL A 65 11.48 -14.61 -19.94
N ASN A 66 11.87 -13.39 -19.58
CA ASN A 66 11.86 -12.21 -20.46
C ASN A 66 10.50 -12.00 -21.17
N GLY A 67 9.39 -12.13 -20.44
CA GLY A 67 8.05 -11.99 -21.01
C GLY A 67 7.61 -13.12 -21.96
N GLN A 68 8.46 -14.13 -22.16
CA GLN A 68 8.16 -15.27 -23.04
C GLN A 68 7.87 -16.52 -22.22
N ASN A 69 6.83 -17.24 -22.66
CA ASN A 69 6.46 -18.54 -22.11
C ASN A 69 7.53 -19.56 -22.49
N LEU A 70 8.12 -20.24 -21.50
CA LEU A 70 9.16 -21.25 -21.72
C LEU A 70 8.65 -22.56 -22.38
N GLY A 71 7.39 -22.60 -22.79
CA GLY A 71 6.77 -23.75 -23.47
C GLY A 71 6.27 -24.85 -22.53
N PHE A 72 6.41 -24.69 -21.20
CA PHE A 72 5.93 -25.67 -20.21
C PHE A 72 4.43 -25.58 -19.92
N GLY A 73 3.72 -24.60 -20.50
CA GLY A 73 2.30 -24.35 -20.21
C GLY A 73 2.08 -23.82 -18.79
N GLY A 74 0.90 -23.24 -18.54
CA GLY A 74 0.53 -22.78 -17.20
C GLY A 74 -0.34 -23.80 -16.49
N VAL A 75 -0.37 -23.74 -15.15
CA VAL A 75 -1.26 -24.55 -14.33
C VAL A 75 -2.10 -23.65 -13.44
N LYS A 76 -3.40 -23.92 -13.36
CA LYS A 76 -4.29 -23.36 -12.35
C LYS A 76 -4.79 -24.46 -11.42
N VAL A 77 -5.02 -24.09 -10.17
CA VAL A 77 -5.37 -25.01 -9.09
C VAL A 77 -6.62 -24.50 -8.38
N ARG A 78 -7.47 -25.40 -7.91
CA ARG A 78 -8.55 -25.09 -6.96
C ARG A 78 -8.59 -26.13 -5.85
N SER A 79 -9.18 -25.79 -4.72
CA SER A 79 -9.29 -26.67 -3.56
C SER A 79 -10.74 -26.85 -3.11
N LYS A 80 -11.00 -27.99 -2.47
CA LYS A 80 -12.25 -28.28 -1.76
C LYS A 80 -11.90 -28.64 -0.33
N ALA A 81 -12.31 -27.82 0.63
CA ALA A 81 -12.03 -28.04 2.04
C ALA A 81 -12.98 -29.10 2.63
N VAL A 82 -12.47 -29.88 3.59
CA VAL A 82 -13.23 -30.86 4.36
C VAL A 82 -13.37 -30.31 5.77
N ILE A 83 -14.61 -30.15 6.24
CA ILE A 83 -14.92 -29.69 7.58
C ILE A 83 -15.24 -30.91 8.44
N ILE A 84 -14.44 -31.10 9.48
CA ILE A 84 -14.58 -32.18 10.45
C ILE A 84 -15.10 -31.56 11.75
N GLN A 85 -16.30 -31.94 12.18
CA GLN A 85 -16.87 -31.45 13.45
C GLN A 85 -16.22 -32.12 14.67
N GLU A 86 -15.91 -33.41 14.58
CA GLU A 86 -15.33 -34.20 15.66
C GLU A 86 -14.01 -34.81 15.22
N LEU A 87 -12.92 -34.47 15.92
CA LEU A 87 -11.58 -34.93 15.58
C LEU A 87 -11.45 -36.46 15.51
N GLU A 88 -12.25 -37.19 16.28
CA GLU A 88 -12.29 -38.66 16.27
C GLU A 88 -12.73 -39.22 14.92
N ASN A 89 -13.54 -38.48 14.16
CA ASN A 89 -14.01 -38.85 12.82
C ASN A 89 -13.04 -38.43 11.71
N GLN A 90 -11.89 -37.82 12.03
CA GLN A 90 -10.91 -37.38 11.03
C GLN A 90 -10.51 -38.51 10.07
N HIS A 91 -10.37 -39.73 10.57
CA HIS A 91 -9.99 -40.90 9.79
C HIS A 91 -11.08 -41.40 8.82
N LEU A 92 -12.33 -40.98 9.04
CA LEU A 92 -13.48 -41.33 8.20
C LEU A 92 -13.69 -40.31 7.06
N CYS A 93 -13.06 -39.14 7.15
CA CYS A 93 -13.19 -38.09 6.17
C CYS A 93 -12.10 -38.16 5.09
N PRO A 94 -12.44 -37.83 3.83
CA PRO A 94 -11.41 -37.67 2.81
C PRO A 94 -10.48 -36.50 3.17
N GLU A 95 -9.23 -36.59 2.72
CA GLU A 95 -8.32 -35.44 2.79
C GLU A 95 -8.81 -34.30 1.88
N GLN A 96 -8.28 -33.09 2.10
CA GLN A 96 -8.57 -31.94 1.25
C GLN A 96 -8.39 -32.29 -0.23
N MET A 97 -9.37 -31.94 -1.06
CA MET A 97 -9.30 -32.28 -2.48
C MET A 97 -8.65 -31.13 -3.24
N LEU A 98 -7.71 -31.47 -4.12
CA LEU A 98 -7.03 -30.53 -5.00
C LEU A 98 -7.28 -30.92 -6.46
N GLU A 99 -7.59 -29.95 -7.30
CA GLU A 99 -7.71 -30.16 -8.75
C GLU A 99 -6.78 -29.19 -9.48
N SER A 100 -6.02 -29.70 -10.46
CA SER A 100 -5.17 -28.91 -11.34
C SER A 100 -5.61 -29.04 -12.79
N LYS A 101 -5.55 -27.93 -13.53
CA LYS A 101 -5.83 -27.90 -14.98
C LYS A 101 -4.79 -27.07 -15.72
N PRO A 102 -4.42 -27.48 -16.95
CA PRO A 102 -3.58 -26.66 -17.80
C PRO A 102 -4.31 -25.38 -18.20
N CYS A 103 -3.57 -24.29 -18.33
CA CYS A 103 -4.05 -23.01 -18.82
C CYS A 103 -3.04 -22.41 -19.81
N HIS A 104 -3.55 -21.64 -20.77
CA HIS A 104 -2.78 -20.98 -21.83
C HIS A 104 -3.00 -19.46 -21.72
N GLY A 105 -1.92 -18.68 -21.86
CA GLY A 105 -1.94 -17.22 -21.65
C GLY A 105 -1.55 -16.84 -20.22
N GLY A 106 -0.80 -15.75 -20.06
CA GLY A 106 -0.33 -15.30 -18.75
C GLY A 106 1.06 -14.66 -18.72
N CYS A 107 1.86 -14.75 -19.80
CA CYS A 107 3.03 -13.88 -19.92
C CYS A 107 2.58 -12.55 -20.51
N PHE A 108 2.31 -11.59 -19.63
CA PHE A 108 2.21 -10.18 -20.01
C PHE A 108 3.65 -9.64 -20.16
N GLU A 109 3.94 -8.94 -21.26
CA GLU A 109 5.14 -8.12 -21.45
C GLU A 109 5.10 -6.92 -20.48
N VAL A 110 5.20 -7.17 -19.17
CA VAL A 110 5.36 -6.10 -18.16
C VAL A 110 6.60 -6.35 -17.31
N LEU A 111 7.52 -7.19 -17.76
CA LEU A 111 8.85 -7.32 -17.14
C LEU A 111 9.89 -7.57 -18.23
N LYS A 112 10.16 -6.52 -19.01
CA LYS A 112 11.47 -6.35 -19.68
C LYS A 112 12.52 -5.95 -18.64
N PRO A 113 13.81 -6.19 -18.90
CA PRO A 113 14.84 -6.35 -17.88
C PRO A 113 15.16 -5.04 -17.14
N GLU A 114 15.91 -5.22 -16.05
CA GLU A 114 16.35 -4.36 -14.93
C GLU A 114 16.83 -2.91 -15.20
N ASN A 115 16.46 -2.31 -16.32
CA ASN A 115 16.80 -0.95 -16.73
C ASN A 115 15.62 -0.14 -17.33
N GLU A 116 14.40 -0.66 -17.33
CA GLU A 116 13.17 0.12 -17.58
C GLU A 116 12.24 0.03 -16.36
N ARG A 117 12.60 0.71 -15.27
CA ARG A 117 11.67 0.95 -14.15
C ARG A 117 10.58 1.89 -14.66
N ILE A 118 9.38 1.36 -14.89
CA ILE A 118 8.23 2.16 -15.31
C ILE A 118 7.70 2.87 -14.06
N CYS A 119 8.04 4.13 -13.93
CA CYS A 119 7.46 5.02 -12.92
C CYS A 119 6.10 5.53 -13.40
N ASN A 120 5.10 5.48 -12.52
CA ASN A 120 3.79 6.08 -12.76
C ASN A 120 3.44 7.05 -11.61
N PRO A 121 3.46 8.37 -11.82
CA PRO A 121 3.70 9.08 -13.08
C PRO A 121 5.16 9.02 -13.57
N PRO A 122 5.42 9.22 -14.88
CA PRO A 122 6.78 9.18 -15.43
C PRO A 122 7.65 10.31 -14.85
N CYS A 123 8.90 9.97 -14.52
CA CYS A 123 9.90 10.94 -14.09
C CYS A 123 10.43 11.76 -15.27
N THR A 124 9.88 12.96 -15.48
CA THR A 124 10.34 13.88 -16.53
C THR A 124 11.25 15.00 -16.01
N GLN A 125 11.43 15.10 -14.69
CA GLN A 125 12.14 16.21 -14.06
C GLN A 125 13.64 15.98 -13.96
N MET A 126 14.42 17.05 -14.01
CA MET A 126 15.89 17.00 -13.85
C MET A 126 16.23 16.62 -12.40
N HIS A 127 17.20 15.71 -12.19
CA HIS A 127 17.54 15.13 -10.89
C HIS A 127 16.43 14.29 -10.22
N SER A 128 15.45 13.82 -11.01
CA SER A 128 14.46 12.85 -10.54
C SER A 128 14.87 11.42 -10.89
N TYR A 129 14.53 10.48 -10.03
CA TYR A 129 14.79 9.06 -10.20
C TYR A 129 13.56 8.21 -9.85
N CYS A 130 13.53 7.00 -10.41
CA CYS A 130 12.45 6.05 -10.15
C CYS A 130 12.78 5.17 -8.93
N THR A 131 11.96 5.28 -7.88
CA THR A 131 12.12 4.53 -6.62
C THR A 131 11.82 3.04 -6.82
N GLU A 132 12.22 2.21 -5.86
CA GLU A 132 11.90 0.77 -5.86
C GLU A 132 10.38 0.51 -5.81
N THR A 133 9.60 1.47 -5.30
CA THR A 133 8.14 1.42 -5.23
C THR A 133 7.45 1.92 -6.50
N GLY A 134 8.20 2.31 -7.54
CA GLY A 134 7.65 2.80 -8.81
C GLY A 134 7.13 4.23 -8.76
N SER A 135 7.51 5.01 -7.74
CA SER A 135 7.18 6.43 -7.61
C SER A 135 8.35 7.32 -8.03
N CYS A 136 8.05 8.50 -8.55
CA CYS A 136 9.09 9.46 -8.89
C CYS A 136 9.54 10.22 -7.64
N GLY A 137 10.85 10.27 -7.39
CA GLY A 137 11.45 11.05 -6.31
C GLY A 137 12.71 11.80 -6.75
N CYS A 138 13.29 12.59 -5.85
CA CYS A 138 14.49 13.41 -6.14
C CYS A 138 15.78 12.78 -5.60
N GLU A 139 16.87 12.90 -6.37
CA GLU A 139 18.22 12.45 -5.98
C GLU A 139 18.67 13.05 -4.64
N ASP A 140 19.62 12.37 -3.97
CA ASP A 140 20.21 12.85 -2.73
C ASP A 140 20.74 14.29 -2.88
N GLY A 141 20.33 15.18 -1.97
CA GLY A 141 20.67 16.60 -2.02
C GLY A 141 19.63 17.49 -2.72
N TYR A 142 18.54 16.90 -3.22
CA TYR A 142 17.39 17.62 -3.78
C TYR A 142 16.12 17.35 -2.97
N THR A 143 15.22 18.34 -2.93
CA THR A 143 13.88 18.24 -2.34
C THR A 143 12.81 18.23 -3.42
N GLU A 144 11.78 17.43 -3.18
CA GLU A 144 10.60 17.30 -4.02
C GLU A 144 9.73 18.54 -3.89
N VAL A 145 9.40 19.18 -5.01
CA VAL A 145 8.34 20.17 -5.11
C VAL A 145 7.20 19.51 -5.86
N MET A 146 6.06 19.35 -5.19
CA MET A 146 4.89 18.67 -5.74
C MET A 146 3.95 19.68 -6.39
N SER A 147 3.35 19.29 -7.52
CA SER A 147 2.25 20.01 -8.15
C SER A 147 0.93 19.73 -7.42
N SER A 148 -0.08 20.56 -7.68
CA SER A 148 -1.42 20.44 -7.08
C SER A 148 -2.15 19.13 -7.43
N ASP A 149 -1.73 18.46 -8.49
CA ASP A 149 -2.23 17.15 -8.93
C ASP A 149 -1.50 15.97 -8.28
N GLY A 150 -0.58 16.23 -7.34
CA GLY A 150 0.18 15.20 -6.63
C GLY A 150 1.31 14.58 -7.46
N THR A 151 1.68 15.21 -8.58
CA THR A 151 2.85 14.81 -9.38
C THR A 151 4.09 15.60 -8.97
N LEU A 152 5.28 15.07 -9.26
CA LEU A 152 6.54 15.76 -8.99
C LEU A 152 6.74 16.90 -10.02
N ASP A 153 6.65 18.14 -9.56
CA ASP A 153 6.78 19.35 -10.38
C ASP A 153 8.26 19.67 -10.66
N GLN A 154 9.13 19.62 -9.64
CA GLN A 154 10.57 19.84 -9.81
C GLN A 154 11.39 19.36 -8.60
N CYS A 155 12.68 19.09 -8.83
CA CYS A 155 13.66 18.82 -7.78
C CYS A 155 14.52 20.07 -7.54
N THR A 156 14.49 20.62 -6.32
CA THR A 156 15.27 21.81 -5.97
C THR A 156 16.39 21.47 -5.00
N LEU A 157 17.57 22.07 -5.18
CA LEU A 157 18.72 21.81 -4.31
C LEU A 157 18.39 22.15 -2.85
N ILE A 158 18.70 21.22 -1.94
CA ILE A 158 18.52 21.44 -0.49
C ILE A 158 19.49 22.53 -0.04
N PRO A 159 19.01 23.65 0.52
CA PRO A 159 19.88 24.71 1.00
C PRO A 159 20.70 24.26 2.22
N VAL A 160 21.98 24.63 2.23
CA VAL A 160 22.87 24.33 3.35
C VAL A 160 22.76 25.45 4.37
N VAL A 161 22.48 25.10 5.63
CA VAL A 161 22.44 26.07 6.72
C VAL A 161 23.76 26.01 7.48
N ILE A 162 24.42 27.17 7.57
CA ILE A 162 25.58 27.34 8.43
C ILE A 162 25.11 27.98 9.73
N ILE A 163 25.34 27.28 10.84
CA ILE A 163 25.12 27.83 12.18
C ILE A 163 26.49 28.28 12.71
N PRO A 164 26.70 29.57 12.98
CA PRO A 164 27.94 30.04 13.56
C PRO A 164 28.15 29.40 14.95
N THR A 165 29.30 28.77 15.14
CA THR A 165 29.74 28.25 16.44
C THR A 165 30.16 29.42 17.33
N SER A 166 29.91 29.30 18.63
CA SER A 166 29.91 30.39 19.62
C SER A 166 31.28 31.01 19.97
N ASP A 167 32.29 30.92 19.10
CA ASP A 167 33.60 31.53 19.35
C ASP A 167 33.72 32.99 18.87
N ASP A 168 32.68 33.55 18.25
CA ASP A 168 32.62 34.99 17.94
C ASP A 168 32.17 35.78 19.18
N LYS A 169 33.16 36.31 19.93
CA LYS A 169 32.97 37.15 21.13
C LYS A 169 32.51 38.58 20.80
N LYS A 170 31.43 38.74 20.05
CA LYS A 170 30.70 40.00 19.98
C LYS A 170 29.22 39.70 19.90
N GLY A 171 28.41 40.49 20.62
CA GLY A 171 26.98 40.26 20.87
C GLY A 171 26.10 40.34 19.63
N ASP A 172 26.42 39.57 18.60
CA ASP A 172 25.65 39.46 17.38
C ASP A 172 24.64 38.31 17.55
N VAL A 173 23.40 38.60 17.20
CA VAL A 173 22.31 37.63 17.16
C VAL A 173 22.78 36.43 16.34
N LYS A 174 22.69 35.21 16.90
CA LYS A 174 22.99 33.96 16.19
C LYS A 174 22.03 33.84 15.00
N THR A 175 22.46 34.36 13.86
CA THR A 175 21.67 34.34 12.63
C THR A 175 22.12 33.13 11.83
N SER A 176 21.22 32.15 11.70
CA SER A 176 21.39 31.07 10.73
C SER A 176 21.23 31.63 9.33
N ARG A 177 22.11 31.23 8.40
CA ARG A 177 22.03 31.63 7.00
C ARG A 177 21.96 30.39 6.12
N ALA A 178 20.93 30.32 5.28
CA ALA A 178 20.83 29.37 4.19
C ALA A 178 21.66 29.87 3.01
N ILE A 179 22.52 29.03 2.46
CA ILE A 179 23.35 29.34 1.29
C ILE A 179 22.95 28.40 0.15
N ASN A 180 22.82 28.97 -1.06
CA ASN A 180 22.62 28.18 -2.27
C ASN A 180 23.95 27.48 -2.65
N PRO A 181 23.98 26.13 -2.74
CA PRO A 181 25.20 25.38 -3.04
C PRO A 181 25.87 25.74 -4.37
N THR A 182 25.14 26.31 -5.34
CA THR A 182 25.68 26.67 -6.67
C THR A 182 26.31 28.06 -6.74
N GLN A 183 26.30 28.84 -5.66
CA GLN A 183 26.84 30.21 -5.66
C GLN A 183 28.37 30.22 -5.48
N PRO A 184 29.14 31.01 -6.27
CA PRO A 184 30.59 31.09 -6.11
C PRO A 184 30.97 31.64 -4.72
N SER A 185 31.92 30.95 -4.08
CA SER A 185 32.39 31.17 -2.71
C SER A 185 33.23 32.44 -2.54
N SER A 186 32.64 33.63 -2.72
CA SER A 186 33.38 34.88 -2.54
C SER A 186 33.39 35.43 -1.10
N SER A 187 33.07 34.65 -0.05
CA SER A 187 33.15 35.18 1.33
C SER A 187 33.28 34.17 2.48
N LEU A 188 33.96 33.02 2.32
CA LEU A 188 34.24 32.13 3.46
C LEU A 188 35.73 31.89 3.66
N SER A 189 36.45 32.96 3.97
CA SER A 189 37.74 32.89 4.64
C SER A 189 37.50 32.84 6.15
N GLY A 190 37.49 31.63 6.75
CA GLY A 190 37.85 31.48 8.16
C GLY A 190 36.78 31.11 9.19
N TYR A 191 35.64 30.52 8.83
CA TYR A 191 34.63 30.11 9.83
C TYR A 191 34.46 28.59 9.91
N GLY A 192 34.97 28.00 11.00
CA GLY A 192 34.82 26.59 11.36
C GLY A 192 33.43 26.26 11.92
N GLY A 193 32.39 26.41 11.10
CA GLY A 193 31.02 26.04 11.45
C GLY A 193 30.70 24.57 11.13
N ARG A 194 29.76 23.96 11.87
CA ARG A 194 29.15 22.67 11.46
C ARG A 194 28.06 22.94 10.44
N THR A 195 28.15 22.32 9.27
CA THR A 195 27.15 22.36 8.21
C THR A 195 26.04 21.36 8.49
N TRP A 196 24.79 21.79 8.33
CA TRP A 196 23.59 20.96 8.43
C TRP A 196 22.71 21.16 7.20
N PHE A 197 22.10 20.08 6.73
CA PHE A 197 21.11 20.11 5.66
C PHE A 197 19.72 20.22 6.28
N LEU A 198 18.88 21.12 5.78
CA LEU A 198 17.48 21.15 6.19
C LEU A 198 16.79 19.91 5.60
N GLN A 199 16.21 19.07 6.45
CA GLN A 199 15.30 18.02 5.98
C GLN A 199 14.01 18.69 5.52
N PRO A 200 13.52 18.40 4.30
CA PRO A 200 12.20 18.85 3.88
C PRO A 200 11.15 18.32 4.85
N PHE A 201 10.14 19.14 5.13
CA PHE A 201 8.92 18.64 5.75
C PHE A 201 8.30 17.67 4.75
N GLY A 202 8.38 16.35 5.04
CA GLY A 202 7.68 15.35 4.26
C GLY A 202 6.19 15.69 4.20
N SER A 203 5.53 15.27 3.13
CA SER A 203 4.08 15.34 2.99
C SER A 203 3.44 14.62 4.18
N GLY A 204 3.03 15.41 5.18
CA GLY A 204 2.22 14.95 6.29
C GLY A 204 0.95 14.36 5.71
N ARG A 205 0.76 13.06 5.91
CA ARG A 205 -0.56 12.44 5.82
C ARG A 205 -1.50 13.04 6.84
#